data_AF-A0A2U9AZ65-F1
#
_entry.id   AF-A0A2U9AZ65-F1
#
_cell.length_a   1.000
_cell.length_b   1.000
_cell.length_c   1.000
_cell.angle_alpha   90.00
_cell.angle_beta   90.00
_cell.angle_gamma   90.00
#
_symmetry.space_group_name_H-M   'P 1'
#
loop_
_entity.id
_entity.type
_entity.pdbx_description
1 polymer ?
#
loop_
_entity_poly.entity_id
_entity_poly.type
_entity_poly.pdbx_seq_one_letter_code
_entity_poly.pdbx_strand_id
1 'polypeptide(L)'
;MATPHGRSCFQYLFHLAQDNLDFRLPEIKSLLALTGKPFQPSGNFKEKAPFWCLDGLCEEDVRGIMARSVCAKSAFELWGHGQTHSELRTSLLKYPSENMSPFMHKESTYRINVYTFNKTLEFTDRIKRIDALEYLPFEGTVSLKSPQHIFCLLEDYGTEPNNIPEHPLYIYFGRWIADGQRELIRSHSVKNRHFIGNTSMDAGLSFLMANHAKVKENDLVFDPFVGTDLLNFSAHHLVMGGRLVYWLPVYSPEYKEEMVPLHPCLQLISNCEQTLSSHTSRRLITMEKIKEPEEFDRLADPSFSPYQGHNAFREKYFNSLNKRCGKEENKSDINGE
;
A
#
# COMPACT_ATOMS: atom_id res chain seq x y z
N MET A 1 -12.96 28.24 28.87
CA MET A 1 -13.70 27.33 27.97
C MET A 1 -13.27 27.65 26.56
N ALA A 2 -12.35 26.86 26.01
CA ALA A 2 -11.89 27.03 24.64
C ALA A 2 -12.97 26.50 23.70
N THR A 3 -13.44 27.33 22.80
CA THR A 3 -14.35 26.94 21.72
C THR A 3 -13.64 25.88 20.85
N PRO A 4 -14.28 24.74 20.55
CA PRO A 4 -13.71 23.79 19.61
C PRO A 4 -13.71 24.47 18.25
N HIS A 5 -12.53 24.83 17.74
CA HIS A 5 -12.38 25.18 16.34
C HIS A 5 -12.87 23.98 15.55
N GLY A 6 -13.98 24.15 14.82
CA GLY A 6 -14.49 23.13 13.91
C GLY A 6 -13.40 22.81 12.92
N ARG A 7 -12.69 21.69 13.13
CA ARG A 7 -11.72 21.19 12.16
C ARG A 7 -12.52 20.88 10.91
N SER A 8 -12.36 21.69 9.86
CA SER A 8 -12.75 21.28 8.51
C SER A 8 -12.07 19.93 8.27
N CYS A 9 -12.85 18.87 8.24
CA CYS A 9 -12.34 17.53 8.01
C CYS A 9 -11.99 17.46 6.52
N PHE A 10 -10.76 17.83 6.17
CA PHE A 10 -10.25 17.69 4.82
C PHE A 10 -10.31 16.21 4.44
N GLN A 11 -10.73 15.95 3.21
CA GLN A 11 -10.68 14.63 2.61
C GLN A 11 -9.44 14.56 1.73
N TYR A 12 -8.69 13.46 1.83
CA TYR A 12 -7.51 13.23 1.01
C TYR A 12 -7.69 12.00 0.13
N LEU A 13 -7.28 12.12 -1.13
CA LEU A 13 -7.28 11.03 -2.09
C LEU A 13 -5.88 10.44 -2.20
N PHE A 14 -5.75 9.14 -1.98
CA PHE A 14 -4.52 8.38 -2.22
C PHE A 14 -4.67 7.59 -3.50
N HIS A 15 -3.80 7.84 -4.48
CA HIS A 15 -3.62 6.96 -5.63
C HIS A 15 -2.57 5.91 -5.29
N LEU A 16 -2.98 4.66 -5.29
CA LEU A 16 -2.16 3.52 -4.88
C LEU A 16 -1.70 2.70 -6.08
N ALA A 17 -0.53 2.09 -5.94
CA ALA A 17 -0.08 1.08 -6.88
C ALA A 17 -1.00 -0.15 -6.85
N GLN A 18 -1.06 -0.83 -8.00
CA GLN A 18 -1.84 -2.05 -8.21
C GLN A 18 -0.94 -3.29 -8.19
N ASP A 19 0.08 -3.23 -7.33
CA ASP A 19 0.91 -4.36 -6.94
C ASP A 19 0.80 -4.55 -5.43
N ASN A 20 1.12 -5.76 -4.94
CA ASN A 20 1.20 -6.06 -3.51
C ASN A 20 -0.05 -5.58 -2.73
N LEU A 21 -1.26 -5.86 -3.25
CA LEU A 21 -2.51 -5.25 -2.77
C LEU A 21 -2.73 -5.45 -1.27
N ASP A 22 -2.39 -6.63 -0.75
CA ASP A 22 -2.54 -7.01 0.65
C ASP A 22 -1.63 -6.24 1.62
N PHE A 23 -0.58 -5.57 1.10
CA PHE A 23 0.39 -4.82 1.89
C PHE A 23 -0.02 -3.36 2.07
N ARG A 24 -0.88 -2.84 1.20
CA ARG A 24 -1.19 -1.40 1.13
C ARG A 24 -1.83 -0.90 2.42
N LEU A 25 -2.85 -1.60 2.92
CA LEU A 25 -3.56 -1.14 4.11
C LEU A 25 -2.67 -1.28 5.36
N PRO A 26 -2.00 -2.42 5.60
CA PRO A 26 -1.05 -2.54 6.70
C PRO A 26 0.12 -1.55 6.66
N GLU A 27 0.66 -1.23 5.47
CA GLU A 27 1.69 -0.19 5.32
C GLU A 27 1.16 1.16 5.78
N ILE A 28 0.02 1.62 5.23
CA ILE A 28 -0.55 2.92 5.54
C ILE A 28 -0.96 3.01 7.02
N LYS A 29 -1.53 1.95 7.60
CA LYS A 29 -1.82 1.88 9.06
C LYS A 29 -0.55 2.03 9.90
N SER A 30 0.54 1.38 9.51
CA SER A 30 1.81 1.44 10.23
C SER A 30 2.44 2.84 10.16
N LEU A 31 2.37 3.48 8.99
CA LEU A 31 2.86 4.85 8.78
C LEU A 31 2.03 5.90 9.54
N LEU A 32 0.72 5.72 9.63
CA LEU A 32 -0.16 6.56 10.43
C LEU A 32 0.04 6.34 11.94
N ALA A 33 0.30 5.11 12.37
CA ALA A 33 0.66 4.83 13.75
C ALA A 33 1.97 5.52 14.18
N LEU A 34 2.91 5.72 13.25
CA LEU A 34 4.16 6.47 13.52
C LEU A 34 3.92 7.94 13.84
N THR A 35 2.86 8.54 13.29
CA THR A 35 2.45 9.93 13.58
C THR A 35 1.49 10.02 14.77
N GLY A 36 1.25 8.91 15.47
CA GLY A 36 0.36 8.86 16.64
C GLY A 36 -1.13 8.86 16.29
N LYS A 37 -1.50 8.62 15.02
CA LYS A 37 -2.90 8.59 14.55
C LYS A 37 -3.27 7.19 14.08
N PRO A 38 -3.86 6.33 14.93
CA PRO A 38 -4.33 5.04 14.46
C PRO A 38 -5.45 5.23 13.43
N PHE A 39 -5.32 4.57 12.29
CA PHE A 39 -6.33 4.58 11.22
C PHE A 39 -7.12 3.29 11.18
N GLN A 40 -8.44 3.41 11.17
CA GLN A 40 -9.34 2.29 10.91
C GLN A 40 -10.21 2.61 9.69
N PRO A 41 -10.22 1.72 8.68
CA PRO A 41 -11.10 1.87 7.53
C PRO A 41 -12.57 1.95 7.96
N SER A 42 -13.36 2.73 7.23
CA SER A 42 -14.81 2.74 7.36
C SER A 42 -15.42 1.46 6.74
N GLY A 43 -16.67 1.12 7.11
CA GLY A 43 -17.27 -0.16 6.74
C GLY A 43 -17.40 -0.44 5.23
N ASN A 44 -17.45 0.61 4.39
CA ASN A 44 -17.54 0.49 2.92
C ASN A 44 -16.18 0.65 2.22
N PHE A 45 -15.07 0.54 2.95
CA PHE A 45 -13.73 0.75 2.41
C PHE A 45 -13.33 -0.36 1.43
N LYS A 46 -13.12 0.01 0.16
CA LYS A 46 -12.69 -0.92 -0.89
C LYS A 46 -11.17 -1.05 -0.87
N GLU A 47 -10.66 -1.98 -0.07
CA GLU A 47 -9.21 -2.18 0.10
C GLU A 47 -8.46 -2.41 -1.22
N LYS A 48 -9.07 -3.06 -2.22
CA LYS A 48 -8.40 -3.35 -3.50
C LYS A 48 -8.53 -2.23 -4.53
N ALA A 49 -9.25 -1.14 -4.22
CA ALA A 49 -9.40 -0.02 -5.14
C ALA A 49 -8.05 0.69 -5.43
N PRO A 50 -7.88 1.29 -6.61
CA PRO A 50 -6.71 2.10 -6.94
C PRO A 50 -6.70 3.46 -6.24
N PHE A 51 -7.87 3.94 -5.82
CA PHE A 51 -8.03 5.21 -5.14
C PHE A 51 -8.71 5.02 -3.79
N TRP A 52 -8.13 5.61 -2.75
CA TRP A 52 -8.73 5.64 -1.41
C TRP A 52 -9.01 7.09 -0.99
N CYS A 53 -10.26 7.37 -0.65
CA CYS A 53 -10.63 8.60 0.04
C CYS A 53 -10.48 8.39 1.55
N LEU A 54 -9.63 9.19 2.19
CA LEU A 54 -9.33 9.14 3.61
C LEU A 54 -9.76 10.45 4.27
N ASP A 55 -10.53 10.33 5.34
CA ASP A 55 -10.98 11.45 6.17
C ASP A 55 -10.18 11.51 7.48
N GLY A 56 -10.26 12.66 8.17
CA GLY A 56 -9.70 12.82 9.52
C GLY A 56 -8.18 12.99 9.58
N LEU A 57 -7.55 13.22 8.43
CA LEU A 57 -6.11 13.52 8.32
C LEU A 57 -5.90 15.04 8.18
N CYS A 58 -4.71 15.51 8.55
CA CYS A 58 -4.19 16.82 8.13
C CYS A 58 -3.09 16.65 7.07
N GLU A 59 -2.68 17.74 6.42
CA GLU A 59 -1.68 17.69 5.36
C GLU A 59 -0.36 17.12 5.86
N GLU A 60 0.02 17.40 7.12
CA GLU A 60 1.23 16.86 7.75
C GLU A 60 1.20 15.34 7.88
N ASP A 61 0.04 14.75 8.19
CA ASP A 61 -0.10 13.28 8.25
C ASP A 61 0.13 12.67 6.87
N VAL A 62 -0.50 13.27 5.85
CA VAL A 62 -0.39 12.82 4.46
C VAL A 62 1.05 12.91 4.00
N ARG A 63 1.72 14.05 4.23
CA ARG A 63 3.14 14.21 3.92
C ARG A 63 4.01 13.19 4.67
N GLY A 64 3.72 12.92 5.94
CA GLY A 64 4.41 11.91 6.73
C GLY A 64 4.29 10.50 6.15
N ILE A 65 3.10 10.11 5.68
CA ILE A 65 2.88 8.83 4.99
C ILE A 65 3.65 8.81 3.67
N MET A 66 3.47 9.83 2.83
CA MET A 66 4.05 9.88 1.48
C MET A 66 5.59 9.96 1.48
N ALA A 67 6.17 10.48 2.57
CA ALA A 67 7.62 10.49 2.79
C ALA A 67 8.24 9.09 2.93
N ARG A 68 7.43 8.04 3.12
CA ARG A 68 7.91 6.66 3.32
C ARG A 68 7.19 5.59 2.51
N SER A 69 5.93 5.81 2.14
CA SER A 69 5.11 4.78 1.50
C SER A 69 5.67 4.39 0.15
N VAL A 70 5.75 3.09 -0.09
CA VAL A 70 6.06 2.51 -1.40
C VAL A 70 4.82 1.88 -2.06
N CYS A 71 3.70 1.74 -1.35
CA CYS A 71 2.41 1.39 -1.96
C CYS A 71 1.70 2.60 -2.57
N ALA A 72 1.79 3.77 -1.95
CA ALA A 72 1.18 4.99 -2.47
C ALA A 72 2.02 5.57 -3.61
N LYS A 73 1.36 5.95 -4.70
CA LYS A 73 1.98 6.66 -5.82
C LYS A 73 1.96 8.16 -5.57
N SER A 74 0.79 8.68 -5.22
CA SER A 74 0.59 10.12 -4.98
C SER A 74 -0.62 10.35 -4.08
N ALA A 75 -0.62 11.49 -3.39
CA ALA A 75 -1.72 11.93 -2.54
C ALA A 75 -2.16 13.35 -2.88
N PHE A 76 -3.46 13.60 -2.72
CA PHE A 76 -4.13 14.84 -3.09
C PHE A 76 -5.08 15.29 -1.98
N GLU A 77 -5.19 16.59 -1.74
CA GLU A 77 -6.34 17.18 -1.06
C GLU A 77 -7.51 17.12 -2.04
N LEU A 78 -8.58 16.41 -1.67
CA LEU A 78 -9.70 16.15 -2.54
C LEU A 78 -10.71 17.30 -2.45
N TRP A 79 -10.88 18.00 -3.57
CA TRP A 79 -11.79 19.15 -3.66
C TRP A 79 -13.18 18.73 -4.16
N GLY A 80 -13.23 17.78 -5.08
CA GLY A 80 -14.51 17.25 -5.55
C GLY A 80 -14.35 15.98 -6.34
N HIS A 81 -15.43 15.22 -6.43
CA HIS A 81 -15.45 13.94 -7.12
C HIS A 81 -16.88 13.53 -7.52
N GLY A 82 -17.01 12.56 -8.42
CA GLY A 82 -18.30 12.05 -8.87
C GLY A 82 -18.18 10.99 -9.97
N GLN A 83 -19.29 10.31 -10.29
CA GLN A 83 -19.35 9.34 -11.40
C GLN A 83 -19.49 10.02 -12.76
N THR A 84 -19.99 11.25 -12.76
CA THR A 84 -20.19 12.06 -13.98
C THR A 84 -19.52 13.43 -13.84
N HIS A 85 -19.24 14.10 -14.96
CA HIS A 85 -18.75 15.48 -14.95
C HIS A 85 -19.72 16.45 -14.25
N SER A 86 -21.03 16.19 -14.32
CA SER A 86 -22.05 16.98 -13.63
C SER A 86 -21.96 16.83 -12.10
N GLU A 87 -21.79 15.59 -11.63
CA GLU A 87 -21.57 15.30 -10.20
C GLU A 87 -20.26 15.89 -9.70
N LEU A 88 -19.17 15.74 -10.46
CA LEU A 88 -17.88 16.36 -10.15
C LEU A 88 -18.03 17.88 -10.00
N ARG A 89 -18.67 18.54 -10.97
CA ARG A 89 -18.93 19.98 -10.93
C ARG A 89 -19.74 20.37 -9.69
N THR A 90 -20.81 19.62 -9.40
CA THR A 90 -21.65 19.86 -8.21
C THR A 90 -20.85 19.69 -6.92
N SER A 91 -19.97 18.68 -6.85
CA SER A 91 -19.10 18.42 -5.71
C SER A 91 -18.08 19.56 -5.52
N LEU A 92 -17.42 19.99 -6.60
CA LEU A 92 -16.46 21.10 -6.57
C LEU A 92 -17.08 22.43 -6.14
N LEU A 93 -18.28 22.75 -6.62
CA LEU A 93 -18.98 23.97 -6.24
C LEU A 93 -19.47 23.97 -4.78
N LYS A 94 -19.55 22.79 -4.14
CA LYS A 94 -19.87 22.67 -2.71
C LYS A 94 -18.64 22.79 -1.81
N TYR A 95 -17.44 22.63 -2.35
CA TYR A 95 -16.21 22.72 -1.56
C TYR A 95 -16.00 24.16 -1.07
N PRO A 96 -15.57 24.38 0.19
CA PRO A 96 -15.42 25.73 0.73
C PRO A 96 -14.42 26.57 -0.09
N SER A 97 -14.89 27.70 -0.64
CA SER A 97 -14.07 28.59 -1.46
C SER A 97 -12.91 29.21 -0.68
N GLU A 98 -13.09 29.42 0.62
CA GLU A 98 -12.04 29.86 1.55
C GLU A 98 -10.84 28.92 1.60
N ASN A 99 -11.05 27.60 1.43
CA ASN A 99 -9.98 26.61 1.39
C ASN A 99 -9.29 26.53 0.02
N MET A 100 -10.00 26.86 -1.06
CA MET A 100 -9.45 26.92 -2.42
C MET A 100 -8.65 28.19 -2.68
N SER A 101 -9.15 29.33 -2.18
CA SER A 101 -8.65 30.68 -2.48
C SER A 101 -7.13 30.88 -2.29
N PRO A 102 -6.45 30.29 -1.27
CA PRO A 102 -5.02 30.49 -1.09
C PRO A 102 -4.19 29.92 -2.25
N PHE A 103 -4.73 28.94 -2.98
CA PHE A 103 -4.01 28.23 -4.04
C PHE A 103 -4.39 28.67 -5.46
N MET A 104 -5.31 29.63 -5.58
CA MET A 104 -5.89 30.05 -6.87
C MET A 104 -5.74 31.56 -7.13
N HIS A 105 -5.09 32.30 -6.22
CA HIS A 105 -4.97 33.75 -6.27
C HIS A 105 -4.07 34.25 -7.42
N LYS A 106 -4.26 35.50 -7.83
CA LYS A 106 -3.62 36.14 -8.99
C LYS A 106 -2.08 36.12 -9.02
N GLU A 107 -1.45 36.16 -7.85
CA GLU A 107 0.02 36.14 -7.72
C GLU A 107 0.61 34.72 -7.74
N SER A 108 -0.24 33.69 -7.74
CA SER A 108 0.18 32.30 -7.80
C SER A 108 0.39 31.80 -9.22
N THR A 109 1.21 30.77 -9.33
CA THR A 109 1.41 29.98 -10.55
C THR A 109 0.90 28.56 -10.34
N TYR A 110 0.21 28.02 -11.35
CA TYR A 110 -0.33 26.67 -11.26
C TYR A 110 -0.21 25.87 -12.55
N ARG A 111 -0.41 24.56 -12.43
CA ARG A 111 -0.73 23.68 -13.57
C ARG A 111 -1.83 22.71 -13.20
N ILE A 112 -2.60 22.28 -14.20
CA ILE A 112 -3.57 21.20 -14.06
C ILE A 112 -3.06 20.00 -14.86
N ASN A 113 -2.86 18.88 -14.18
CA ASN A 113 -2.51 17.61 -14.80
C ASN A 113 -3.77 16.75 -14.93
N VAL A 114 -3.86 15.98 -16.02
CA VAL A 114 -4.91 14.97 -16.20
C VAL A 114 -4.26 13.60 -16.13
N TYR A 115 -4.70 12.78 -15.18
CA TYR A 115 -4.25 11.41 -15.00
C TYR A 115 -5.41 10.44 -15.20
N THR A 116 -5.13 9.33 -15.86
CA THR A 116 -6.09 8.27 -16.11
C THR A 116 -5.56 6.96 -15.56
N PHE A 117 -6.41 6.25 -14.84
CA PHE A 117 -6.14 4.88 -14.41
C PHE A 117 -6.76 3.92 -15.41
N ASN A 118 -5.96 2.95 -15.88
CA ASN A 118 -6.37 1.91 -16.84
C ASN A 118 -6.83 2.42 -18.23
N LYS A 119 -6.43 3.63 -18.63
CA LYS A 119 -6.63 4.16 -19.98
C LYS A 119 -5.50 5.09 -20.37
N THR A 120 -5.13 5.13 -21.65
CA THR A 120 -4.22 6.15 -22.19
C THR A 120 -5.04 7.24 -22.88
N LEU A 121 -4.79 8.50 -22.53
CA LEU A 121 -5.38 9.65 -23.21
C LEU A 121 -4.37 10.35 -24.10
N GLU A 122 -4.85 10.69 -25.30
CA GLU A 122 -4.20 11.60 -26.23
C GLU A 122 -4.06 13.00 -25.63
N PHE A 123 -3.05 13.73 -26.08
CA PHE A 123 -2.76 15.08 -25.57
C PHE A 123 -3.94 16.05 -25.79
N THR A 124 -4.56 16.00 -26.97
CA THR A 124 -5.72 16.85 -27.31
C THR A 124 -6.90 16.62 -26.39
N ASP A 125 -7.15 15.37 -25.98
CA ASP A 125 -8.23 15.06 -25.07
C ASP A 125 -7.94 15.55 -23.65
N ARG A 126 -6.68 15.51 -23.21
CA ARG A 126 -6.27 16.11 -21.92
C ARG A 126 -6.57 17.60 -21.87
N ILE A 127 -6.31 18.33 -22.96
CA ILE A 127 -6.64 19.76 -23.05
C ILE A 127 -8.15 19.97 -22.92
N LYS A 128 -8.99 19.21 -23.64
CA LYS A 128 -10.45 19.28 -23.50
C LYS A 128 -10.93 19.06 -22.06
N ARG A 129 -10.27 18.18 -21.30
CA ARG A 129 -10.61 17.93 -19.89
C ARG A 129 -10.26 19.12 -19.00
N ILE A 130 -9.16 19.80 -19.31
CA ILE A 130 -8.75 21.03 -18.59
C ILE A 130 -9.70 22.17 -18.93
N ASP A 131 -10.04 22.38 -20.20
CA ASP A 131 -10.97 23.42 -20.65
C ASP A 131 -12.36 23.23 -20.02
N ALA A 132 -12.80 21.98 -19.84
CA ALA A 132 -14.06 21.68 -19.16
C ALA A 132 -14.10 22.14 -17.69
N LEU A 133 -12.97 22.52 -17.08
CA LEU A 133 -12.85 23.04 -15.71
C LEU A 133 -12.81 24.57 -15.64
N GLU A 134 -13.05 25.29 -16.74
CA GLU A 134 -13.04 26.77 -16.80
C GLU A 134 -14.01 27.44 -15.81
N TYR A 135 -15.03 26.71 -15.33
CA TYR A 135 -15.95 27.21 -14.32
C TYR A 135 -15.32 27.38 -12.92
N LEU A 136 -14.10 26.89 -12.68
CA LEU A 136 -13.37 27.09 -11.42
C LEU A 136 -12.70 28.47 -11.40
N PRO A 137 -12.72 29.18 -10.25
CA PRO A 137 -12.25 30.56 -10.15
C PRO A 137 -10.71 30.68 -10.07
N PHE A 138 -9.99 30.13 -11.05
CA PHE A 138 -8.54 30.27 -11.14
C PHE A 138 -8.18 31.69 -11.61
N GLU A 139 -7.56 32.48 -10.73
CA GLU A 139 -7.04 33.81 -11.06
C GLU A 139 -5.53 33.82 -11.30
N GLY A 140 -4.84 32.77 -10.85
CA GLY A 140 -3.39 32.60 -11.02
C GLY A 140 -2.97 32.42 -12.48
N THR A 141 -1.66 32.31 -12.70
CA THR A 141 -1.07 32.15 -14.03
C THR A 141 -0.62 30.72 -14.29
N VAL A 142 -0.77 30.22 -15.53
CA VAL A 142 -0.36 28.86 -15.88
C VAL A 142 1.17 28.78 -16.03
N SER A 143 1.80 27.87 -15.28
CA SER A 143 3.23 27.55 -15.36
C SER A 143 3.45 26.05 -15.50
N LEU A 144 3.89 25.60 -16.68
CA LEU A 144 4.07 24.17 -16.94
C LEU A 144 5.35 23.59 -16.31
N LYS A 145 6.40 24.41 -16.17
CA LYS A 145 7.73 23.98 -15.72
C LYS A 145 7.93 24.07 -14.22
N SER A 146 7.53 25.19 -13.62
CA SER A 146 7.76 25.50 -12.20
C SER A 146 6.51 26.16 -11.58
N PRO A 147 5.41 25.41 -11.42
CA PRO A 147 4.23 25.90 -10.73
C PRO A 147 4.42 25.89 -9.21
N GLN A 148 3.81 26.84 -8.52
CA GLN A 148 3.67 26.78 -7.05
C GLN A 148 2.61 25.76 -6.63
N HIS A 149 1.56 25.61 -7.42
CA HIS A 149 0.44 24.70 -7.12
C HIS A 149 0.17 23.74 -8.27
N ILE A 150 0.03 22.46 -7.94
CA ILE A 150 -0.29 21.42 -8.91
C ILE A 150 -1.69 20.90 -8.58
N PHE A 151 -2.58 20.97 -9.56
CA PHE A 151 -3.92 20.40 -9.49
C PHE A 151 -4.01 19.19 -10.41
N CYS A 152 -4.87 18.26 -10.07
CA CYS A 152 -4.98 16.99 -10.78
C CYS A 152 -6.44 16.62 -10.98
N LEU A 153 -6.81 16.38 -12.24
CA LEU A 153 -8.02 15.64 -12.60
C LEU A 153 -7.62 14.17 -12.75
N LEU A 154 -8.22 13.28 -11.96
CA LEU A 154 -7.97 11.85 -11.99
C LEU A 154 -9.23 11.13 -12.46
N GLU A 155 -9.10 10.32 -13.51
CA GLU A 155 -10.18 9.52 -14.07
C GLU A 155 -9.90 8.03 -13.82
N ASP A 156 -10.83 7.34 -13.17
CA ASP A 156 -10.78 5.91 -12.88
C ASP A 156 -11.61 5.13 -13.89
N TYR A 157 -10.97 4.38 -14.79
CA TYR A 157 -11.63 3.52 -15.76
C TYR A 157 -11.78 2.05 -15.27
N GLY A 158 -11.61 1.81 -13.97
CA GLY A 158 -11.68 0.47 -13.38
C GLY A 158 -10.43 -0.36 -13.63
N THR A 159 -10.41 -1.59 -13.11
CA THR A 159 -9.20 -2.45 -13.06
C THR A 159 -9.10 -3.47 -14.19
N GLU A 160 -10.13 -3.61 -15.04
CA GLU A 160 -10.19 -4.62 -16.11
C GLU A 160 -9.49 -4.12 -17.38
N PRO A 161 -8.28 -4.59 -17.72
CA PRO A 161 -7.50 -4.02 -18.83
C PRO A 161 -8.06 -4.38 -20.21
N ASN A 162 -8.79 -5.49 -20.29
CA ASN A 162 -9.37 -6.00 -21.55
C ASN A 162 -10.79 -5.48 -21.81
N ASN A 163 -11.37 -4.74 -20.86
CA ASN A 163 -12.73 -4.22 -20.95
C ASN A 163 -12.79 -2.79 -20.37
N ILE A 164 -11.98 -1.90 -20.97
CA ILE A 164 -11.88 -0.51 -20.54
C ILE A 164 -13.13 0.24 -21.01
N PRO A 165 -13.91 0.87 -20.10
CA PRO A 165 -15.10 1.61 -20.47
C PRO A 165 -14.78 2.86 -21.30
N GLU A 166 -15.76 3.31 -22.08
CA GLU A 166 -15.64 4.53 -22.89
C GLU A 166 -15.48 5.78 -22.01
N HIS A 167 -16.27 5.85 -20.94
CA HIS A 167 -16.25 6.92 -19.94
C HIS A 167 -15.67 6.42 -18.60
N PRO A 168 -15.06 7.29 -17.81
CA PRO A 168 -14.55 6.90 -16.51
C PRO A 168 -15.70 6.48 -15.59
N LEU A 169 -15.44 5.48 -14.76
CA LEU A 169 -16.37 5.03 -13.71
C LEU A 169 -16.43 6.04 -12.56
N TYR A 170 -15.35 6.78 -12.36
CA TYR A 170 -15.25 7.81 -11.35
C TYR A 170 -14.24 8.89 -11.73
N ILE A 171 -14.48 10.12 -11.28
CA ILE A 171 -13.62 11.27 -11.55
C ILE A 171 -13.36 11.99 -10.23
N TYR A 172 -12.11 12.40 -10.02
CA TYR A 172 -11.66 13.15 -8.86
C TYR A 172 -10.93 14.41 -9.32
N PHE A 173 -11.06 15.49 -8.57
CA PHE A 173 -10.26 16.69 -8.76
C PHE A 173 -9.74 17.19 -7.41
N GLY A 174 -8.46 17.54 -7.38
CA GLY A 174 -7.83 17.99 -6.14
C GLY A 174 -6.45 18.60 -6.33
N ARG A 175 -5.91 19.12 -5.23
CA ARG A 175 -4.57 19.69 -5.14
C ARG A 175 -3.57 18.61 -4.76
N TRP A 176 -2.48 18.48 -5.52
CA TRP A 176 -1.41 17.55 -5.22
C TRP A 176 -0.68 17.95 -3.93
N ILE A 177 -0.42 16.96 -3.07
CA ILE A 177 0.28 17.13 -1.80
C ILE A 177 1.70 16.59 -1.89
N ALA A 178 1.83 15.31 -2.25
CA ALA A 178 3.11 14.63 -2.31
C ALA A 178 3.04 13.33 -3.15
N ASP A 179 4.19 12.91 -3.67
CA ASP A 179 4.40 11.60 -4.26
C ASP A 179 4.99 10.63 -3.23
N GLY A 180 4.75 9.33 -3.45
CA GLY A 180 5.31 8.27 -2.62
C GLY A 180 6.74 7.93 -3.03
N GLN A 181 7.40 7.11 -2.23
CA GLN A 181 8.83 6.80 -2.38
C GLN A 181 9.10 5.63 -3.32
N ARG A 182 8.25 5.42 -4.34
CA ARG A 182 8.38 4.27 -5.26
C ARG A 182 9.66 4.28 -6.09
N GLU A 183 10.25 5.45 -6.31
CA GLU A 183 11.57 5.59 -6.94
C GLU A 183 12.69 4.89 -6.16
N LEU A 184 12.52 4.71 -4.84
CA LEU A 184 13.47 3.96 -4.02
C LEU A 184 13.57 2.49 -4.44
N ILE A 185 12.46 1.88 -4.89
CA ILE A 185 12.45 0.49 -5.37
C ILE A 185 13.39 0.33 -6.56
N ARG A 186 13.36 1.28 -7.50
CA ARG A 186 14.19 1.26 -8.70
C ARG A 186 15.66 1.52 -8.37
N SER A 187 15.93 2.55 -7.58
CA SER A 187 17.32 2.91 -7.20
C SER A 187 18.00 1.83 -6.35
N HIS A 188 17.27 1.17 -5.45
CA HIS A 188 17.79 0.13 -4.56
C HIS A 188 17.62 -1.29 -5.10
N SER A 189 17.26 -1.42 -6.38
CA SER A 189 17.11 -2.71 -7.05
C SER A 189 18.35 -3.57 -6.85
N VAL A 190 18.15 -4.87 -6.59
CA VAL A 190 19.23 -5.85 -6.45
C VAL A 190 20.16 -5.83 -7.67
N LYS A 191 19.63 -5.52 -8.87
CA LYS A 191 20.38 -5.43 -10.12
C LYS A 191 21.46 -4.33 -10.12
N ASN A 192 21.31 -3.33 -9.25
CA ASN A 192 22.27 -2.22 -9.14
C ASN A 192 23.35 -2.49 -8.09
N ARG A 193 23.30 -3.61 -7.37
CA ARG A 193 24.26 -3.94 -6.29
C ARG A 193 25.54 -4.54 -6.87
N HIS A 194 26.67 -4.23 -6.24
CA HIS A 194 27.96 -4.83 -6.58
C HIS A 194 28.00 -6.34 -6.27
N PHE A 195 27.34 -6.75 -5.18
CA PHE A 195 27.17 -8.15 -4.81
C PHE A 195 25.69 -8.56 -4.92
N ILE A 196 25.43 -9.64 -5.65
CA ILE A 196 24.10 -10.18 -5.88
C ILE A 196 24.05 -11.61 -5.35
N GLY A 197 23.37 -11.80 -4.21
CA GLY A 197 23.04 -13.12 -3.71
C GLY A 197 21.75 -13.64 -4.35
N ASN A 198 21.70 -14.94 -4.63
CA ASN A 198 20.51 -15.64 -5.16
C ASN A 198 19.28 -15.58 -4.24
N THR A 199 19.49 -15.37 -2.94
CA THR A 199 18.44 -15.25 -1.92
C THR A 199 18.16 -13.80 -1.51
N SER A 200 18.65 -12.81 -2.28
CA SER A 200 18.43 -11.40 -1.97
C SER A 200 16.95 -11.03 -2.04
N MET A 201 16.45 -10.36 -1.00
CA MET A 201 15.09 -9.84 -0.99
C MET A 201 14.91 -8.69 -1.98
N ASP A 202 13.73 -8.63 -2.62
CA ASP A 202 13.29 -7.52 -3.45
C ASP A 202 13.29 -6.20 -2.65
N ALA A 203 13.70 -5.11 -3.30
CA ALA A 203 13.81 -3.80 -2.65
C ALA A 203 12.45 -3.27 -2.18
N GLY A 204 11.40 -3.43 -2.97
CA GLY A 204 10.06 -2.96 -2.60
C GLY A 204 9.51 -3.68 -1.38
N LEU A 205 9.64 -5.01 -1.35
CA LEU A 205 9.28 -5.80 -0.17
C LEU A 205 10.12 -5.45 1.05
N SER A 206 11.40 -5.14 0.88
CA SER A 206 12.27 -4.70 1.97
C SER A 206 11.78 -3.40 2.60
N PHE A 207 11.38 -2.41 1.78
CA PHE A 207 10.78 -1.16 2.26
C PHE A 207 9.45 -1.40 2.96
N LEU A 208 8.60 -2.29 2.42
CA LEU A 208 7.34 -2.66 3.07
C LEU A 208 7.57 -3.27 4.45
N MET A 209 8.54 -4.19 4.58
CA MET A 209 8.89 -4.76 5.88
C MET A 209 9.34 -3.69 6.87
N ALA A 210 10.20 -2.76 6.46
CA ALA A 210 10.66 -1.67 7.32
C ALA A 210 9.50 -0.74 7.75
N ASN A 211 8.55 -0.46 6.84
CA ASN A 211 7.37 0.34 7.15
C ASN A 211 6.40 -0.38 8.09
N HIS A 212 6.13 -1.68 7.89
CA HIS A 212 5.32 -2.51 8.78
C HIS A 212 5.94 -2.66 10.18
N ALA A 213 7.27 -2.70 10.24
CA ALA A 213 8.01 -2.75 11.50
C ALA A 213 8.01 -1.41 12.25
N LYS A 214 7.48 -0.33 11.64
CA LYS A 214 7.49 1.03 12.18
C LYS A 214 8.90 1.51 12.54
N VAL A 215 9.92 1.10 11.77
CA VAL A 215 11.31 1.48 12.05
C VAL A 215 11.49 2.99 11.93
N LYS A 216 12.17 3.61 12.89
CA LYS A 216 12.53 5.03 12.96
C LYS A 216 14.04 5.21 12.92
N GLU A 217 14.46 6.46 12.73
CA GLU A 217 15.87 6.82 12.90
C GLU A 217 16.33 6.46 14.32
N ASN A 218 17.53 5.89 14.44
CA ASN A 218 18.13 5.37 15.67
C ASN A 218 17.50 4.08 16.24
N ASP A 219 16.53 3.48 15.56
CA ASP A 219 16.08 2.14 15.94
C ASP A 219 17.16 1.09 15.61
N LEU A 220 17.35 0.13 16.52
CA LEU A 220 18.14 -1.06 16.24
C LEU A 220 17.24 -2.10 15.58
N VAL A 221 17.54 -2.45 14.33
CA VAL A 221 16.88 -3.55 13.61
C VAL A 221 17.77 -4.77 13.63
N PHE A 222 17.22 -5.91 14.03
CA PHE A 222 17.88 -7.19 13.97
C PHE A 222 17.19 -8.06 12.92
N ASP A 223 17.95 -8.56 11.95
CA ASP A 223 17.47 -9.48 10.90
C ASP A 223 18.10 -10.87 11.06
N PRO A 224 17.65 -11.65 12.05
CA PRO A 224 18.18 -12.97 12.29
C PRO A 224 17.37 -14.03 11.53
N PHE A 225 18.06 -14.90 10.80
CA PHE A 225 17.45 -16.07 10.18
C PHE A 225 17.25 -17.20 11.19
N VAL A 226 16.37 -16.99 12.17
CA VAL A 226 16.01 -17.98 13.20
C VAL A 226 14.60 -18.49 12.92
N GLY A 227 14.43 -19.81 12.91
CA GLY A 227 13.14 -20.45 12.61
C GLY A 227 12.13 -20.36 13.76
N THR A 228 11.79 -21.49 14.37
CA THR A 228 10.76 -21.59 15.42
C THR A 228 11.04 -20.76 16.66
N ASP A 229 12.30 -20.44 16.95
CA ASP A 229 12.69 -19.65 18.11
C ASP A 229 12.51 -18.14 17.92
N LEU A 230 12.14 -17.68 16.71
CA LEU A 230 12.01 -16.25 16.41
C LEU A 230 10.99 -15.55 17.30
N LEU A 231 9.83 -16.17 17.55
CA LEU A 231 8.78 -15.58 18.38
C LEU A 231 9.20 -15.46 19.85
N ASN A 232 9.85 -16.50 20.40
CA ASN A 232 10.40 -16.46 21.75
C ASN A 232 11.50 -15.40 21.87
N PHE A 233 12.42 -15.36 20.90
CA PHE A 233 13.47 -14.34 20.83
C PHE A 233 12.86 -12.93 20.81
N SER A 234 11.87 -12.69 19.94
CA SER A 234 11.20 -11.40 19.85
C SER A 234 10.45 -11.02 21.14
N ALA A 235 9.79 -11.97 21.80
CA ALA A 235 9.11 -11.70 23.07
C ALA A 235 10.09 -11.21 24.16
N HIS A 236 11.30 -11.78 24.21
CA HIS A 236 12.30 -11.41 25.22
C HIS A 236 13.08 -10.13 24.87
N HIS A 237 13.32 -9.87 23.58
CA HIS A 237 14.27 -8.83 23.16
C HIS A 237 13.64 -7.60 22.51
N LEU A 238 12.40 -7.66 22.02
CA LEU A 238 11.72 -6.45 21.56
C LEU A 238 11.41 -5.55 22.77
N VAL A 239 11.52 -4.25 22.54
CA VAL A 239 10.91 -3.25 23.42
C VAL A 239 9.38 -3.36 23.34
N MET A 240 8.69 -2.92 24.40
CA MET A 240 7.23 -2.81 24.39
C MET A 240 6.75 -1.95 23.21
N GLY A 241 5.75 -2.44 22.46
CA GLY A 241 5.25 -1.80 21.24
C GLY A 241 6.15 -1.97 20.00
N GLY A 242 7.30 -2.63 20.15
CA GLY A 242 8.20 -3.03 19.06
C GLY A 242 7.58 -4.10 18.16
N ARG A 243 8.04 -4.19 16.92
CA ARG A 243 7.47 -5.07 15.89
C ARG A 243 8.40 -6.19 15.47
N LEU A 244 7.85 -7.39 15.41
CA LEU A 244 8.41 -8.52 14.67
C LEU A 244 7.75 -8.56 13.28
N VAL A 245 8.54 -8.59 12.22
CA VAL A 245 8.06 -8.72 10.83
C VAL A 245 8.83 -9.83 10.12
N TYR A 246 8.15 -10.89 9.69
CA TYR A 246 8.80 -12.05 9.09
C TYR A 246 7.96 -12.71 8.00
N TRP A 247 8.62 -13.48 7.13
CA TRP A 247 7.98 -14.27 6.09
C TRP A 247 7.70 -15.70 6.54
N LEU A 248 6.44 -16.12 6.45
CA LEU A 248 6.01 -17.50 6.66
C LEU A 248 5.70 -18.16 5.29
N PRO A 249 6.47 -19.16 4.83
CA PRO A 249 6.15 -19.88 3.59
C PRO A 249 4.91 -20.75 3.78
N VAL A 250 4.01 -20.77 2.80
CA VAL A 250 2.74 -21.50 2.88
C VAL A 250 2.40 -22.22 1.58
N TYR A 251 1.82 -23.41 1.71
CA TYR A 251 1.16 -24.11 0.61
C TYR A 251 -0.29 -23.63 0.54
N SER A 252 -0.58 -22.78 -0.44
CA SER A 252 -1.82 -21.99 -0.49
C SER A 252 -3.11 -22.81 -0.40
N PRO A 253 -3.25 -23.99 -1.05
CA PRO A 253 -4.48 -24.78 -0.99
C PRO A 253 -4.87 -25.29 0.41
N GLU A 254 -3.92 -25.38 1.33
CA GLU A 254 -4.15 -25.89 2.69
C GLU A 254 -3.95 -24.82 3.76
N TYR A 255 -3.60 -23.59 3.37
CA TYR A 255 -3.34 -22.53 4.31
C TYR A 255 -4.62 -22.10 5.04
N LYS A 256 -4.52 -21.97 6.35
CA LYS A 256 -5.53 -21.35 7.19
C LYS A 256 -4.87 -20.36 8.16
N GLU A 257 -5.57 -19.30 8.54
CA GLU A 257 -4.99 -18.25 9.38
C GLU A 257 -4.55 -18.75 10.76
N GLU A 258 -5.20 -19.80 11.27
CA GLU A 258 -4.85 -20.43 12.56
C GLU A 258 -3.49 -21.13 12.52
N MET A 259 -2.91 -21.33 11.33
CA MET A 259 -1.56 -21.88 11.17
C MET A 259 -0.46 -20.86 11.44
N VAL A 260 -0.78 -19.58 11.62
CA VAL A 260 0.18 -18.55 11.99
C VAL A 260 0.61 -18.82 13.44
N PRO A 261 1.91 -19.07 13.73
CA PRO A 261 2.37 -19.28 15.09
C PRO A 261 2.06 -18.08 15.98
N LEU A 262 1.61 -18.32 17.22
CA LEU A 262 1.26 -17.27 18.17
C LEU A 262 2.09 -17.39 19.46
N HIS A 263 2.32 -16.24 20.10
CA HIS A 263 2.99 -16.15 21.39
C HIS A 263 2.20 -15.21 22.31
N PRO A 264 1.97 -15.52 23.60
CA PRO A 264 1.17 -14.69 24.51
C PRO A 264 1.62 -13.23 24.64
N CYS A 265 2.91 -12.96 24.44
CA CYS A 265 3.49 -11.61 24.50
C CYS A 265 3.38 -10.83 23.18
N LEU A 266 2.98 -11.48 22.09
CA LEU A 266 2.98 -10.91 20.74
C LEU A 266 1.55 -10.93 20.17
N GLN A 267 1.05 -9.75 19.80
CA GLN A 267 -0.24 -9.62 19.12
C GLN A 267 -0.04 -9.61 17.61
N LEU A 268 -0.79 -10.43 16.87
CA LEU A 268 -0.83 -10.35 15.41
C LEU A 268 -1.47 -9.03 14.96
N ILE A 269 -0.78 -8.29 14.08
CA ILE A 269 -1.22 -6.99 13.58
C ILE A 269 -1.62 -7.06 12.11
N SER A 270 -0.86 -7.80 11.29
CA SER A 270 -1.21 -8.01 9.88
C SER A 270 -0.64 -9.31 9.35
N ASN A 271 -1.32 -9.85 8.34
CA ASN A 271 -1.00 -11.08 7.65
C ASN A 271 -1.19 -10.87 6.14
N CYS A 272 -0.14 -10.46 5.43
CA CYS A 272 -0.23 -10.06 4.01
C CYS A 272 0.21 -11.21 3.10
N GLU A 273 -0.55 -11.52 2.04
CA GLU A 273 -0.12 -12.52 1.07
C GLU A 273 0.81 -11.96 0.00
N GLN A 274 1.91 -12.67 -0.26
CA GLN A 274 2.56 -12.62 -1.55
C GLN A 274 2.48 -13.97 -2.26
N THR A 275 1.71 -14.01 -3.34
CA THR A 275 1.65 -15.15 -4.25
C THR A 275 2.97 -15.33 -4.99
N LEU A 276 3.55 -16.53 -4.93
CA LEU A 276 4.77 -16.88 -5.65
C LEU A 276 4.46 -17.77 -6.86
N SER A 277 3.49 -18.68 -6.71
CA SER A 277 2.96 -19.53 -7.78
C SER A 277 1.48 -19.86 -7.52
N SER A 278 0.88 -20.68 -8.38
CA SER A 278 -0.51 -21.13 -8.21
C SER A 278 -0.80 -21.95 -6.95
N HIS A 279 0.23 -22.53 -6.31
CA HIS A 279 0.05 -23.37 -5.11
C HIS A 279 0.95 -22.93 -3.94
N THR A 280 1.80 -21.93 -4.14
CA THR A 280 2.77 -21.50 -3.14
C THR A 280 2.69 -20.00 -2.98
N SER A 281 2.59 -19.58 -1.75
CA SER A 281 2.67 -18.18 -1.36
C SER A 281 3.52 -18.06 -0.11
N ARG A 282 3.80 -16.83 0.29
CA ARG A 282 4.36 -16.53 1.60
C ARG A 282 3.54 -15.44 2.25
N ARG A 283 3.41 -15.50 3.57
CA ARG A 283 2.69 -14.52 4.38
C ARG A 283 3.69 -13.61 5.06
N LEU A 284 3.56 -12.29 4.87
CA LEU A 284 4.29 -11.34 5.70
C LEU A 284 3.51 -11.15 6.99
N ILE A 285 4.02 -11.73 8.06
CA ILE A 285 3.43 -11.67 9.38
C ILE A 285 4.05 -10.50 10.14
N THR A 286 3.20 -9.62 10.67
CA THR A 286 3.62 -8.52 11.55
C THR A 286 2.98 -8.70 12.91
N MET A 287 3.79 -8.72 13.96
CA MET A 287 3.35 -8.82 15.34
C MET A 287 3.89 -7.67 16.18
N GLU A 288 3.19 -7.29 17.25
CA GLU A 288 3.62 -6.28 18.21
C GLU A 288 3.79 -6.88 19.60
N LYS A 289 4.86 -6.51 20.32
CA LYS A 289 5.03 -6.89 21.73
C LYS A 289 4.08 -6.09 22.61
N ILE A 290 3.20 -6.79 23.31
CA ILE A 290 2.12 -6.22 24.15
C ILE A 290 2.30 -6.46 25.65
N LYS A 291 3.21 -7.36 26.06
CA LYS A 291 3.60 -7.57 27.46
C LYS A 291 4.99 -8.18 27.58
N GLU A 292 5.57 -8.11 28.77
CA GLU A 292 6.81 -8.82 29.11
C GLU A 292 6.54 -10.32 29.34
N PRO A 293 7.48 -11.20 29.00
CA PRO A 293 7.32 -12.64 29.16
C PRO A 293 7.37 -13.07 30.63
N GLU A 294 6.43 -13.93 31.01
CA GLU A 294 6.40 -14.62 32.31
C GLU A 294 6.91 -16.08 32.16
N GLU A 295 7.28 -16.75 33.26
CA GLU A 295 7.90 -18.10 33.23
C GLU A 295 7.07 -19.17 32.47
N PHE A 296 5.76 -18.98 32.39
CA PHE A 296 4.82 -19.88 31.71
C PHE A 296 4.42 -19.42 30.30
N ASP A 297 4.83 -18.23 29.87
CA ASP A 297 4.59 -17.77 28.51
C ASP A 297 5.47 -18.58 27.55
N ARG A 298 4.85 -19.54 26.88
CA ARG A 298 5.45 -20.34 25.80
C ARG A 298 4.58 -20.20 24.55
N LEU A 299 5.12 -20.58 23.40
CA LEU A 299 4.35 -20.71 22.16
C LEU A 299 3.04 -21.47 22.42
N ALA A 300 1.93 -20.95 21.91
CA ALA A 300 0.65 -21.65 21.96
C ALA A 300 0.79 -22.99 21.20
N ASP A 301 0.26 -24.05 21.81
CA ASP A 301 0.38 -25.48 21.46
C ASP A 301 1.18 -25.84 20.17
N PRO A 302 2.32 -26.55 20.28
CA PRO A 302 3.12 -26.98 19.12
C PRO A 302 2.40 -27.96 18.17
N SER A 303 1.17 -28.40 18.50
CA SER A 303 0.31 -29.21 17.63
C SER A 303 -0.03 -28.53 16.28
N PHE A 304 0.04 -27.19 16.21
CA PHE A 304 -0.15 -26.41 14.98
C PHE A 304 1.16 -25.84 14.42
N SER A 305 2.29 -26.49 14.68
CA SER A 305 3.51 -26.15 13.96
C SER A 305 3.32 -26.50 12.47
N PRO A 306 3.42 -25.54 11.51
CA PRO A 306 3.51 -25.88 10.09
C PRO A 306 4.77 -26.72 9.77
N TYR A 307 5.62 -26.95 10.78
CA TYR A 307 6.82 -27.78 10.76
C TYR A 307 6.69 -29.09 11.56
N GLN A 308 5.49 -29.51 11.99
CA GLN A 308 5.31 -30.90 12.44
C GLN A 308 5.56 -31.83 11.23
N GLY A 309 6.68 -32.54 11.31
CA GLY A 309 7.36 -33.17 10.17
C GLY A 309 8.31 -32.17 9.52
N HIS A 310 9.62 -32.41 9.67
CA HIS A 310 10.74 -31.50 9.30
C HIS A 310 10.78 -31.03 7.82
N ASN A 311 9.77 -31.35 7.02
CA ASN A 311 9.74 -31.14 5.60
C ASN A 311 8.33 -30.92 5.03
N ALA A 312 7.24 -30.76 5.78
CA ALA A 312 5.89 -30.77 5.18
C ALA A 312 5.69 -29.76 4.02
N PHE A 313 6.11 -28.50 4.19
CA PHE A 313 6.13 -27.53 3.08
C PHE A 313 7.17 -27.91 2.01
N ARG A 314 8.37 -28.31 2.42
CA ARG A 314 9.49 -28.65 1.53
C ARG A 314 9.12 -29.83 0.61
N GLU A 315 8.62 -30.92 1.17
CA GLU A 315 8.09 -32.10 0.49
C GLU A 315 6.93 -31.72 -0.43
N LYS A 316 5.94 -30.95 0.02
CA LYS A 316 4.82 -30.52 -0.84
C LYS A 316 5.31 -29.68 -2.02
N TYR A 317 6.22 -28.74 -1.76
CA TYR A 317 6.86 -27.91 -2.78
C TYR A 317 7.56 -28.78 -3.83
N PHE A 318 8.51 -29.62 -3.42
CA PHE A 318 9.28 -30.46 -4.35
C PHE A 318 8.46 -31.57 -5.00
N ASN A 319 7.50 -32.18 -4.31
CA ASN A 319 6.60 -33.18 -4.90
C ASN A 319 5.67 -32.57 -5.96
N SER A 320 5.24 -31.32 -5.78
CA SER A 320 4.45 -30.59 -6.78
C SER A 320 5.25 -30.30 -8.05
N LEU A 321 6.56 -30.01 -7.92
CA LEU A 321 7.47 -29.81 -9.05
C LEU A 321 7.71 -31.12 -9.81
N ASN A 322 7.96 -32.22 -9.10
CA ASN A 322 8.16 -33.54 -9.71
C ASN A 322 6.91 -34.01 -10.49
N LYS A 323 5.71 -33.75 -9.98
CA LYS A 323 4.45 -34.03 -10.71
C LYS A 323 4.24 -33.17 -11.95
N ARG A 324 4.82 -31.97 -12.02
CA ARG A 324 4.80 -31.13 -13.24
C ARG A 324 5.78 -31.66 -14.28
N CYS A 325 7.00 -31.96 -13.88
CA CYS A 325 8.03 -32.49 -14.77
C CYS A 325 7.58 -33.80 -15.43
N GLY A 326 7.01 -34.74 -14.66
CA GLY A 326 6.46 -35.97 -15.21
C GLY A 326 5.18 -35.80 -16.06
N LYS A 327 4.45 -34.69 -15.95
CA LYS A 327 3.32 -34.38 -16.85
C LYS A 327 3.77 -33.72 -18.15
N GLU A 328 4.90 -33.03 -18.16
CA GLU A 328 5.50 -32.46 -19.37
C GLU A 328 6.20 -33.54 -20.19
N GLU A 329 6.90 -34.48 -19.57
CA GLU A 329 7.48 -35.67 -20.24
C GLU A 329 6.39 -36.55 -20.88
N ASN A 330 5.29 -36.82 -20.17
CA ASN A 330 4.17 -37.57 -20.75
C ASN A 330 3.39 -36.81 -21.83
N LYS A 331 3.57 -35.48 -21.96
CA LYS A 331 2.95 -34.69 -23.04
C LYS A 331 3.80 -34.67 -24.31
N SER A 332 5.12 -34.78 -24.21
CA SER A 332 6.00 -34.95 -25.37
C SER A 332 5.81 -36.30 -26.06
N ASP A 333 5.41 -37.34 -25.32
CA ASP A 333 5.24 -38.70 -25.87
C ASP A 333 3.88 -38.95 -26.55
N ILE A 334 2.90 -38.04 -26.42
CA ILE A 334 1.54 -38.21 -26.98
C ILE A 334 1.36 -37.50 -28.33
N ASN A 335 2.31 -36.68 -28.78
CA ASN A 335 2.27 -35.98 -30.07
C ASN A 335 3.21 -36.61 -31.13
N GLY A 336 3.66 -37.84 -30.90
CA GLY A 336 4.53 -38.57 -31.82
C GLY A 336 3.94 -39.92 -32.22
N GLU A 337 2.81 -39.92 -32.93
CA GLU A 337 2.39 -40.98 -33.85
C GLU A 337 1.51 -40.43 -34.96
#